data_AF-A0A0K8T349-F1
#
_entry.id   AF-A0A0K8T349-F1
#
_cell.length_a   1.000
_cell.length_b   1.000
_cell.length_c   1.000
_cell.angle_alpha   90.00
_cell.angle_beta   90.00
_cell.angle_gamma   90.00
#
_symmetry.space_group_name_H-M   'P 1'
#
loop_
_entity.id
_entity.type
_entity.pdbx_description
1 polymer ?
#
loop_
_entity_poly.entity_id
_entity_poly.type
_entity_poly.pdbx_seq_one_letter_code
_entity_poly.pdbx_strand_id
1 'polypeptide(L)'
;PHCTPPQDEFSSCEDLMSNMVLRVCVWALALVATVGNLMVIACRARYKHCNQVHSFLIINLALGDLLMGSYLLLIALVDWHFRGVYFIHDSNWRSSQLCSFAGFISTFSSELSVFTLTVITLDRFLVIIFPFRVRRLEMKRTKKLMALGWVLAIAISAVPLLHIEHFKNFY
;
A
#
# COMPACT_ATOMS: atom_id res chain seq x y z
N PRO A 1 -16.99 19.85 25.20
CA PRO A 1 -17.56 18.60 25.74
C PRO A 1 -18.85 18.21 25.01
N HIS A 2 -18.72 17.72 23.77
CA HIS A 2 -19.70 16.86 23.08
C HIS A 2 -19.02 16.43 21.77
N CYS A 3 -18.60 15.17 21.69
CA CYS A 3 -18.15 14.53 20.46
C CYS A 3 -19.35 13.78 19.89
N THR A 4 -19.76 14.13 18.68
CA THR A 4 -20.65 13.31 17.86
C THR A 4 -19.76 12.69 16.78
N PRO A 5 -19.48 11.38 16.82
CA PRO A 5 -18.71 10.76 15.76
C PRO A 5 -19.52 10.87 14.45
N PRO A 6 -18.87 11.05 13.29
CA PRO A 6 -19.55 10.91 12.00
C PRO A 6 -20.22 9.52 11.93
N GLN A 7 -21.36 9.42 11.22
CA GLN A 7 -22.15 8.19 11.08
C GLN A 7 -21.45 7.13 10.19
N ASP A 8 -20.17 6.89 10.43
CA ASP A 8 -19.38 5.88 9.75
C ASP A 8 -19.18 4.70 10.70
N GLU A 9 -19.50 3.48 10.26
CA GLU A 9 -19.44 2.25 11.07
C GLU A 9 -18.05 1.90 11.62
N PHE A 10 -17.01 2.65 11.24
CA PHE A 10 -15.61 2.33 11.51
C PHE A 10 -14.93 3.24 12.56
N SER A 11 -15.44 4.44 12.84
CA SER A 11 -14.79 5.40 13.73
C SER A 11 -15.62 5.65 14.99
N SER A 12 -14.98 5.60 16.17
CA SER A 12 -15.61 5.99 17.43
C SER A 12 -14.85 7.16 18.04
N CYS A 13 -15.54 8.00 18.82
CA CYS A 13 -14.92 9.18 19.43
C CYS A 13 -13.66 8.85 20.24
N GLU A 14 -13.49 7.62 20.73
CA GLU A 14 -12.38 7.20 21.58
C GLU A 14 -11.29 6.37 20.89
N ASP A 15 -11.54 5.85 19.67
CA ASP A 15 -10.66 4.87 19.01
C ASP A 15 -10.67 4.99 17.46
N LEU A 16 -9.50 4.86 16.83
CA LEU A 16 -9.33 4.83 15.36
C LEU A 16 -10.05 3.63 14.72
N MET A 17 -10.15 2.51 15.45
CA MET A 17 -10.93 1.34 15.09
C MET A 17 -11.75 0.86 16.29
N SER A 18 -13.07 1.01 16.21
CA SER A 18 -13.99 0.69 17.32
C SER A 18 -14.12 -0.82 17.58
N ASN A 19 -14.02 -1.64 16.53
CA ASN A 19 -14.30 -3.07 16.61
C ASN A 19 -13.05 -3.91 16.95
N MET A 20 -13.11 -4.67 18.03
CA MET A 20 -12.04 -5.61 18.45
C MET A 20 -11.66 -6.60 17.33
N VAL A 21 -12.63 -7.03 16.52
CA VAL A 21 -12.40 -7.91 15.38
C VAL A 21 -11.50 -7.23 14.35
N LEU A 22 -11.78 -5.97 14.01
CA LEU A 22 -11.00 -5.19 13.05
C LEU A 22 -9.55 -5.04 13.53
N ARG A 23 -9.34 -4.80 14.83
CA ARG A 23 -8.00 -4.71 15.44
C ARG A 23 -7.19 -6.00 15.26
N VAL A 24 -7.78 -7.13 15.61
CA VAL A 24 -7.14 -8.43 15.44
C VAL A 24 -6.83 -8.70 13.97
N CYS A 25 -7.77 -8.38 13.08
CA CYS A 25 -7.58 -8.51 11.63
C CYS A 25 -6.43 -7.64 11.13
N VAL A 26 -6.34 -6.36 11.51
CA VAL A 26 -5.27 -5.47 11.04
C VAL A 26 -3.90 -5.96 11.52
N TRP A 27 -3.75 -6.35 12.78
CA TRP A 27 -2.50 -6.94 13.28
C TRP A 27 -2.12 -8.21 12.52
N ALA A 28 -3.09 -9.10 12.28
CA ALA A 28 -2.86 -10.32 11.52
C ALA A 28 -2.44 -10.03 10.07
N LEU A 29 -3.17 -9.14 9.38
CA LEU A 29 -2.87 -8.74 8.00
C LEU A 29 -1.51 -8.07 7.90
N ALA A 30 -1.17 -7.19 8.84
CA ALA A 30 0.11 -6.50 8.87
C ALA A 30 1.28 -7.49 9.03
N LEU A 31 1.17 -8.45 9.95
CA LEU A 31 2.18 -9.50 10.16
C LEU A 31 2.30 -10.43 8.95
N VAL A 32 1.17 -10.92 8.42
CA VAL A 32 1.15 -11.82 7.27
C VAL A 32 1.71 -11.13 6.02
N ALA A 33 1.29 -9.89 5.74
CA ALA A 33 1.77 -9.12 4.60
C ALA A 33 3.27 -8.83 4.71
N THR A 34 3.76 -8.42 5.89
CA THR A 34 5.19 -8.13 6.08
C THR A 34 6.06 -9.38 6.00
N VAL A 35 5.76 -10.42 6.78
CA VAL A 35 6.57 -11.65 6.81
C VAL A 35 6.48 -12.40 5.48
N GLY A 36 5.27 -12.52 4.92
CA GLY A 36 5.04 -13.23 3.67
C GLY A 36 5.77 -12.58 2.50
N ASN A 37 5.66 -11.27 2.33
CA ASN A 37 6.31 -10.59 1.22
C ASN A 37 7.84 -10.47 1.39
N LEU A 38 8.35 -10.36 2.63
CA LEU A 38 9.79 -10.47 2.91
C LEU A 38 10.33 -11.83 2.48
N MET A 39 9.61 -12.90 2.80
CA MET A 39 9.96 -14.25 2.38
C MET A 39 9.94 -14.38 0.86
N VAL A 40 8.94 -13.82 0.18
CA VAL A 40 8.87 -13.81 -1.30
C VAL A 40 10.09 -13.14 -1.90
N ILE A 41 10.47 -11.95 -1.41
CA ILE A 41 11.65 -11.22 -1.88
C ILE A 41 12.92 -12.03 -1.64
N ALA A 42 13.10 -12.58 -0.43
CA ALA A 42 14.26 -13.38 -0.08
C ALA A 42 14.39 -14.63 -0.97
N CYS A 43 13.30 -15.36 -1.16
CA CYS A 43 13.27 -16.54 -2.03
C CYS A 43 13.59 -16.18 -3.48
N ARG A 44 12.95 -15.14 -4.03
CA ARG A 44 13.17 -14.69 -5.41
C ARG A 44 14.58 -14.16 -5.64
N ALA A 45 15.21 -13.57 -4.63
CA ALA A 45 16.58 -13.08 -4.69
C ALA A 45 17.61 -14.22 -4.62
N ARG A 46 17.34 -15.28 -3.85
CA ARG A 46 18.26 -16.43 -3.70
C ARG A 46 18.25 -17.39 -4.87
N TYR A 47 17.09 -17.63 -5.48
CA TYR A 47 16.96 -18.63 -6.54
C TYR A 47 17.02 -18.00 -7.94
N LYS A 48 17.82 -18.59 -8.82
CA LYS A 48 17.89 -18.16 -10.23
C LYS A 48 16.66 -18.69 -10.98
N HIS A 49 15.79 -17.78 -11.42
CA HIS A 49 14.60 -18.12 -12.18
C HIS A 49 14.82 -18.00 -13.70
N CYS A 50 14.28 -18.95 -14.48
CA CYS A 50 14.34 -18.91 -15.94
C CYS A 50 13.68 -17.65 -16.51
N ASN A 51 12.58 -17.18 -15.91
CA ASN A 51 11.94 -15.93 -16.30
C ASN A 51 12.34 -14.78 -15.35
N GLN A 52 13.45 -14.12 -15.69
CA GLN A 52 13.99 -12.98 -14.95
C GLN A 52 13.03 -11.79 -14.89
N VAL A 53 12.21 -11.59 -15.92
CA VAL A 53 11.24 -10.48 -16.00
C VAL A 53 10.08 -10.71 -15.05
N HIS A 54 9.49 -11.90 -15.07
CA HIS A 54 8.43 -12.25 -14.12
C HIS A 54 8.95 -12.26 -12.68
N SER A 55 10.19 -12.72 -12.44
CA SER A 55 10.82 -12.65 -11.12
C SER A 55 10.95 -11.20 -10.63
N PHE A 56 11.37 -10.29 -11.51
CA PHE A 56 11.49 -8.86 -11.21
C PHE A 56 10.15 -8.20 -10.90
N LEU A 57 9.10 -8.51 -11.67
CA LEU A 57 7.75 -8.01 -11.42
C LEU A 57 7.19 -8.51 -10.07
N ILE A 58 7.37 -9.80 -9.76
CA ILE A 58 6.96 -10.35 -8.45
C ILE A 58 7.70 -9.66 -7.29
N ILE A 59 8.98 -9.33 -7.45
CA ILE A 59 9.73 -8.58 -6.43
C ILE A 59 9.15 -7.17 -6.26
N ASN A 60 8.83 -6.46 -7.35
CA ASN A 60 8.20 -5.14 -7.26
C ASN A 60 6.82 -5.21 -6.57
N LEU A 61 6.02 -6.22 -6.89
CA LEU A 61 4.73 -6.44 -6.24
C LEU A 61 4.91 -6.68 -4.74
N ALA A 62 5.82 -7.57 -4.37
CA ALA A 62 6.12 -7.85 -2.97
C ALA A 62 6.66 -6.61 -2.22
N LEU A 63 7.42 -5.73 -2.89
CA LEU A 63 7.83 -4.44 -2.32
C LEU A 63 6.62 -3.52 -2.07
N GLY A 64 5.69 -3.43 -3.02
CA GLY A 64 4.43 -2.72 -2.84
C GLY A 64 3.66 -3.24 -1.63
N ASP A 65 3.47 -4.55 -1.55
CA ASP A 65 2.72 -5.18 -0.45
C ASP A 65 3.44 -5.09 0.90
N LEU A 66 4.78 -5.04 0.92
CA LEU A 66 5.55 -4.72 2.12
C LEU A 66 5.30 -3.30 2.62
N LEU A 67 5.23 -2.33 1.72
CA LEU A 67 4.89 -0.96 2.07
C LEU A 67 3.47 -0.89 2.65
N MET A 68 2.50 -1.62 2.09
CA MET A 68 1.16 -1.73 2.67
C MET A 68 1.20 -2.38 4.06
N GLY A 69 1.95 -3.47 4.22
CA GLY A 69 2.14 -4.13 5.52
C GLY A 69 2.76 -3.19 6.56
N SER A 70 3.74 -2.38 6.17
CA SER A 70 4.36 -1.37 7.05
C SER A 70 3.39 -0.25 7.43
N TYR A 71 2.53 0.17 6.50
CA TYR A 71 1.45 1.12 6.77
C TYR A 71 0.44 0.54 7.77
N LEU A 72 0.00 -0.71 7.57
CA LEU A 72 -0.91 -1.38 8.50
C LEU A 72 -0.28 -1.55 9.89
N LEU A 73 1.01 -1.89 9.97
CA LEU A 73 1.74 -1.93 11.25
C LEU A 73 1.76 -0.56 11.93
N LEU A 74 2.03 0.51 11.18
CA LEU A 74 2.05 1.87 11.70
C LEU A 74 0.68 2.26 12.26
N ILE A 75 -0.41 2.00 11.53
CA ILE A 75 -1.78 2.25 12.01
C ILE A 75 -2.10 1.41 13.25
N ALA A 76 -1.70 0.14 13.28
CA ALA A 76 -1.92 -0.74 14.43
C ALA A 76 -1.16 -0.27 15.69
N LEU A 77 0.06 0.23 15.54
CA LEU A 77 0.86 0.78 16.63
C LEU A 77 0.27 2.10 17.16
N VAL A 78 -0.24 2.94 16.26
CA VAL A 78 -0.92 4.19 16.62
C VAL A 78 -2.21 3.90 17.39
N ASP A 79 -3.04 2.97 16.90
CA ASP A 79 -4.25 2.51 17.60
C ASP A 79 -3.92 1.96 18.99
N TRP A 80 -2.84 1.18 19.13
CA TRP A 80 -2.39 0.69 20.42
C TRP A 80 -1.91 1.81 21.35
N HIS A 81 -1.19 2.80 20.83
CA HIS A 81 -0.59 3.88 21.63
C HIS A 81 -1.63 4.89 22.16
N PHE A 82 -2.64 5.22 21.35
CA PHE A 82 -3.65 6.23 21.67
C PHE A 82 -4.95 5.65 22.27
N ARG A 83 -4.91 4.39 22.68
CA ARG A 83 -6.07 3.64 23.20
C ARG A 83 -6.74 4.36 24.37
N GLY A 84 -8.01 4.73 24.22
CA GLY A 84 -8.80 5.43 25.24
C GLY A 84 -8.55 6.94 25.40
N VAL A 85 -7.67 7.54 24.59
CA VAL A 85 -7.39 8.99 24.59
C VAL A 85 -7.37 9.57 23.15
N TYR A 86 -7.76 8.77 22.15
CA TYR A 86 -7.69 9.16 20.73
C TYR A 86 -8.43 10.47 20.47
N PHE A 87 -9.57 10.70 21.14
CA PHE A 87 -10.35 11.93 21.04
C PHE A 87 -9.55 13.22 21.27
N ILE A 88 -8.58 13.20 22.20
CA ILE A 88 -7.84 14.40 22.62
C ILE A 88 -6.68 14.68 21.66
N HIS A 89 -6.22 13.67 20.93
CA HIS A 89 -5.04 13.74 20.06
C HIS A 89 -5.33 13.54 18.58
N ASP A 90 -6.56 13.23 18.17
CA ASP A 90 -6.97 13.03 16.78
C ASP A 90 -6.61 14.24 15.88
N SER A 91 -6.86 15.46 16.37
CA SER A 91 -6.50 16.68 15.63
C SER A 91 -4.99 16.86 15.46
N ASN A 92 -4.20 16.54 16.48
CA ASN A 92 -2.74 16.59 16.42
C ASN A 92 -2.16 15.48 15.53
N TRP A 93 -2.77 14.29 15.54
CA TRP A 93 -2.38 13.17 14.69
C TRP A 93 -2.66 13.45 13.22
N ARG A 94 -3.88 13.89 12.88
CA ARG A 94 -4.27 14.25 11.51
C ARG A 94 -3.46 15.41 10.96
N SER A 95 -3.07 16.35 11.81
CA SER A 95 -2.17 17.46 11.44
C SER A 95 -0.68 17.06 11.43
N SER A 96 -0.32 15.86 11.86
CA SER A 96 1.07 15.43 11.93
C SER A 96 1.61 15.04 10.56
N GLN A 97 2.91 15.30 10.35
CA GLN A 97 3.63 14.82 9.16
C GLN A 97 3.59 13.28 9.03
N LEU A 98 3.42 12.57 10.15
CA LEU A 98 3.40 11.11 10.20
C LEU A 98 2.11 10.54 9.59
N CYS A 99 0.96 11.18 9.82
CA CYS A 99 -0.30 10.83 9.18
C CYS A 99 -0.26 11.11 7.67
N SER A 100 0.26 12.27 7.26
CA SER A 100 0.42 12.60 5.83
C SER A 100 1.37 11.62 5.12
N PHE A 101 2.47 11.24 5.78
CA PHE A 101 3.41 10.25 5.26
C PHE A 101 2.80 8.84 5.19
N ALA A 102 1.99 8.46 6.18
CA ALA A 102 1.25 7.20 6.17
C ALA A 102 0.26 7.13 4.99
N GLY A 103 -0.48 8.22 4.73
CA GLY A 103 -1.35 8.34 3.57
C GLY A 103 -0.58 8.22 2.25
N PHE A 104 0.57 8.92 2.14
CA PHE A 104 1.46 8.79 0.99
C PHE A 104 1.90 7.34 0.76
N ILE A 105 2.36 6.64 1.80
CA ILE A 105 2.80 5.23 1.70
C ILE A 105 1.65 4.34 1.25
N SER A 106 0.46 4.50 1.84
CA SER A 106 -0.72 3.70 1.52
C SER A 106 -1.12 3.84 0.05
N THR A 107 -1.26 5.08 -0.44
CA THR A 107 -1.60 5.36 -1.83
C THR A 107 -0.50 4.88 -2.77
N PHE A 108 0.76 5.20 -2.50
CA PHE A 108 1.88 4.80 -3.33
C PHE A 108 1.99 3.28 -3.47
N SER A 109 1.85 2.56 -2.35
CA SER A 109 1.86 1.10 -2.31
C SER A 109 0.73 0.49 -3.15
N SER A 110 -0.51 0.99 -2.99
CA SER A 110 -1.67 0.52 -3.74
C SER A 110 -1.48 0.71 -5.25
N GLU A 111 -1.10 1.91 -5.68
CA GLU A 111 -0.87 2.21 -7.09
C GLU A 111 0.25 1.37 -7.70
N LEU A 112 1.34 1.18 -6.96
CA LEU A 112 2.45 0.35 -7.40
C LEU A 112 2.03 -1.12 -7.57
N SER A 113 1.26 -1.68 -6.63
CA SER A 113 0.78 -3.06 -6.70
C SER A 113 -0.20 -3.24 -7.87
N VAL A 114 -1.16 -2.32 -8.05
CA VAL A 114 -2.11 -2.34 -9.19
C VAL A 114 -1.36 -2.29 -10.51
N PHE A 115 -0.46 -1.32 -10.69
CA PHE A 115 0.32 -1.18 -11.91
C PHE A 115 1.15 -2.45 -12.21
N THR A 116 1.80 -3.00 -11.18
CA THR A 116 2.60 -4.23 -11.33
C THR A 116 1.74 -5.42 -11.73
N LEU A 117 0.57 -5.61 -11.10
CA LEU A 117 -0.38 -6.67 -11.43
C LEU A 117 -0.92 -6.52 -12.85
N THR A 118 -1.20 -5.29 -13.30
CA THR A 118 -1.60 -5.02 -14.68
C THR A 118 -0.51 -5.47 -15.65
N VAL A 119 0.75 -5.13 -15.41
CA VAL A 119 1.86 -5.54 -16.27
C VAL A 119 2.03 -7.07 -16.28
N ILE A 120 1.95 -7.73 -15.13
CA ILE A 120 2.00 -9.21 -15.04
C ILE A 120 0.86 -9.84 -15.85
N THR A 121 -0.36 -9.31 -15.69
CA THR A 121 -1.56 -9.81 -16.36
C THR A 121 -1.46 -9.64 -17.87
N LEU A 122 -1.01 -8.47 -18.34
CA LEU A 122 -0.80 -8.19 -19.75
C LEU A 122 0.27 -9.09 -20.37
N ASP A 123 1.40 -9.31 -19.69
CA ASP A 123 2.44 -10.24 -20.16
C ASP A 123 1.87 -11.65 -20.35
N ARG A 124 1.12 -12.15 -19.36
CA ARG A 124 0.48 -13.47 -19.46
C ARG A 124 -0.58 -13.53 -20.56
N PHE A 125 -1.43 -12.52 -20.66
CA PHE A 125 -2.48 -12.45 -21.68
C PHE A 125 -1.90 -12.51 -23.09
N LEU A 126 -0.86 -11.72 -23.37
CA LEU A 126 -0.22 -11.69 -24.68
C LEU A 126 0.47 -13.00 -25.05
N VAL A 127 1.13 -13.66 -24.09
CA VAL A 127 1.79 -14.96 -24.31
C VAL A 127 0.77 -16.06 -24.59
N ILE A 128 -0.38 -16.04 -23.91
CA ILE A 128 -1.44 -17.05 -24.07
C ILE A 128 -2.15 -16.89 -25.42
N ILE A 129 -2.53 -15.66 -25.78
CA ILE A 129 -3.32 -15.40 -27.00
C ILE A 129 -2.46 -15.40 -28.27
N PHE A 130 -1.20 -14.95 -28.20
CA PHE A 130 -0.33 -14.80 -29.37
C PHE A 130 0.99 -15.57 -29.24
N PRO A 131 0.95 -16.90 -29.06
CA PRO A 131 2.12 -17.72 -28.72
C PRO A 131 3.24 -17.69 -29.78
N PHE A 132 2.91 -17.46 -31.06
CA PHE A 132 3.87 -17.43 -32.16
C PHE A 132 4.24 -16.03 -32.65
N ARG A 133 3.55 -14.98 -32.19
CA ARG A 133 3.69 -13.61 -32.71
C ARG A 133 4.27 -12.64 -31.69
N VAL A 134 4.03 -12.87 -30.40
CA VAL A 134 4.49 -11.97 -29.33
C VAL A 134 5.68 -12.57 -28.61
N ARG A 135 6.82 -11.87 -28.73
CA ARG A 135 8.00 -12.13 -27.90
C ARG A 135 7.73 -11.64 -26.48
N ARG A 136 8.09 -12.45 -25.47
CA ARG A 136 7.99 -12.08 -24.05
C ARG A 136 8.56 -10.69 -23.80
N LEU A 137 7.99 -9.96 -22.83
CA LEU A 137 8.48 -8.64 -22.46
C LEU A 137 9.98 -8.69 -22.17
N GLU A 138 10.73 -7.75 -22.75
CA GLU A 138 12.16 -7.65 -22.51
C GLU A 138 12.43 -6.91 -21.21
N MET A 139 13.43 -7.36 -20.47
CA MET A 139 13.81 -6.76 -19.18
C MET A 139 14.07 -5.26 -19.27
N LYS A 140 14.65 -4.77 -20.38
CA LYS A 140 14.86 -3.32 -20.60
C LYS A 140 13.54 -2.55 -20.69
N ARG A 141 12.54 -3.10 -21.38
CA ARG A 141 11.21 -2.49 -21.53
C ARG A 141 10.45 -2.54 -20.21
N THR A 142 10.46 -3.69 -19.54
CA THR A 142 9.82 -3.85 -18.22
C THR A 142 10.40 -2.89 -17.20
N LYS A 143 11.73 -2.72 -17.13
CA LYS A 143 12.36 -1.75 -16.23
C LYS A 143 11.91 -0.31 -16.53
N LYS A 144 11.83 0.08 -17.80
CA LYS A 144 11.33 1.41 -18.20
C LYS A 144 9.86 1.61 -17.82
N LEU A 145 9.01 0.62 -18.07
CA LEU A 145 7.59 0.65 -17.71
C LEU A 145 7.41 0.77 -16.19
N MET A 146 8.14 -0.04 -15.43
CA MET A 146 8.11 0.05 -13.96
C MET A 146 8.63 1.40 -13.47
N ALA A 147 9.73 1.92 -14.01
CA ALA A 147 10.22 3.24 -13.63
C ALA A 147 9.18 4.35 -13.88
N LEU A 148 8.47 4.29 -15.02
CA LEU A 148 7.36 5.20 -15.29
C LEU A 148 6.21 5.03 -14.29
N GLY A 149 5.82 3.78 -14.00
CA GLY A 149 4.79 3.47 -13.01
C GLY A 149 5.14 3.99 -11.61
N TRP A 150 6.40 3.85 -11.18
CA TRP A 150 6.89 4.42 -9.92
C TRP A 150 6.78 5.95 -9.89
N VAL A 151 7.21 6.63 -10.95
CA VAL A 151 7.11 8.10 -11.03
C VAL A 151 5.66 8.56 -11.01
N LEU A 152 4.77 7.89 -11.75
CA LEU A 152 3.34 8.20 -11.75
C LEU A 152 2.70 7.94 -10.38
N ALA A 153 3.00 6.81 -9.75
CA ALA A 153 2.52 6.48 -8.42
C ALA A 153 2.97 7.51 -7.38
N ILE A 154 4.24 7.96 -7.43
CA ILE A 154 4.77 9.03 -6.57
C ILE A 154 4.04 10.35 -6.83
N ALA A 155 3.81 10.70 -8.10
CA ALA A 155 3.12 11.93 -8.45
C ALA A 155 1.67 11.93 -7.92
N ILE A 156 0.96 10.81 -8.07
CA ILE A 156 -0.41 10.63 -7.57
C ILE A 156 -0.44 10.62 -6.04
N SER A 157 0.46 9.89 -5.39
CA SER A 157 0.51 9.82 -3.93
C SER A 157 0.98 11.13 -3.27
N ALA A 158 1.61 12.03 -4.03
CA ALA A 158 1.95 13.37 -3.58
C ALA A 158 0.78 14.36 -3.67
N VAL A 159 -0.30 14.03 -4.40
CA VAL A 159 -1.48 14.91 -4.53
C VAL A 159 -2.10 15.27 -3.17
N PRO A 160 -2.28 14.33 -2.21
CA PRO A 160 -2.78 14.64 -0.87
C PRO A 160 -1.83 15.51 -0.02
N LEU A 161 -0.54 15.62 -0.38
CA LEU A 161 0.44 16.47 0.32
C LEU A 161 0.40 17.92 -0.16
N LEU A 162 -0.08 18.15 -1.38
CA LEU A 162 -0.35 19.48 -1.90
C LEU A 162 -1.56 20.01 -1.12
N HIS A 163 -1.33 20.99 -0.25
CA HIS A 163 -2.32 21.67 0.61
C HIS A 163 -3.43 22.35 -0.23
N ILE A 164 -4.28 21.58 -0.89
CA ILE A 164 -5.48 22.09 -1.55
C ILE A 164 -6.56 22.14 -0.47
N GLU A 165 -6.83 23.34 0.01
CA GLU A 165 -7.85 23.73 1.00
C GLU A 165 -9.23 23.07 0.78
N HIS A 166 -9.53 22.51 -0.40
CA HIS A 166 -10.78 21.80 -0.69
C HIS A 166 -10.98 20.46 0.04
N PHE A 167 -9.92 19.81 0.54
CA PHE A 167 -10.05 18.53 1.26
C PHE A 167 -10.20 18.67 2.79
N LYS A 168 -10.17 19.90 3.33
CA LYS A 168 -10.41 20.16 4.77
C LYS A 168 -11.81 19.77 5.25
N ASN A 169 -12.78 19.61 4.35
CA ASN A 169 -14.19 19.36 4.69
C ASN A 169 -14.64 17.90 4.55
N PHE A 170 -13.74 16.97 4.23
CA PHE A 170 -14.06 15.54 4.10
C PHE A 170 -13.54 14.66 5.24
N TYR A 171 -12.80 15.22 6.21
CA TYR A 171 -12.30 14.52 7.41
C TYR A 171 -12.66 15.27 8.69
#